data_AF-A0AAW9Q0B0-F1
#
_entry.id   AF-A0AAW9Q0B0-F1
#
_cell.length_a   1.000
_cell.length_b   1.000
_cell.length_c   1.000
_cell.angle_alpha   90.00
_cell.angle_beta   90.00
_cell.angle_gamma   90.00
#
_symmetry.space_group_name_H-M   'P 1'
#
loop_
_entity.id
_entity.type
_entity.pdbx_description
1 polymer ?
#
loop_
_entity_poly.entity_id
_entity_poly.type
_entity_poly.pdbx_seq_one_letter_code
_entity_poly.pdbx_strand_id
1 'polypeptide(L)'
;MWQSTQYPYSNRETGTIIHINRIGSIFGSGWALKDWQEIIENPDGSVLLLDGDGTQLIFEPPATAGNPYISPSGDFSILLKLSDGTYQRTFKDRAIYSFNANKKLSIIQDRNGNQTRYIYNTSGQLTQIIDPVNLVTSFTYTGSRVTSITNPNNRVTTLTYNPAGDLIRIAHPDTAQINFEYDSNHCMTASTDARGNRGTATYNFAG
;
A
#
# COMPACT_ATOMS: atom_id res chain seq x y z
N MET A 1 11.64 4.04 -2.56
CA MET A 1 11.09 4.87 -1.48
C MET A 1 10.30 3.93 -0.57
N TRP A 2 11.03 3.11 0.20
CA TRP A 2 10.46 2.04 1.04
C TRP A 2 10.23 2.60 2.44
N GLN A 3 9.09 2.32 3.08
CA GLN A 3 8.82 2.76 4.45
C GLN A 3 8.26 1.60 5.28
N SER A 4 8.71 1.51 6.54
CA SER A 4 8.14 0.63 7.57
C SER A 4 6.87 1.28 8.13
N THR A 5 5.80 0.52 8.27
CA THR A 5 4.46 1.02 8.67
C THR A 5 4.08 0.65 10.10
N GLN A 6 5.04 0.32 10.97
CA GLN A 6 4.75 -0.10 12.34
C GLN A 6 4.58 1.12 13.27
N TYR A 7 3.35 1.62 13.39
CA TYR A 7 2.94 2.57 14.43
C TYR A 7 1.68 2.05 15.16
N PRO A 8 1.54 2.30 16.48
CA PRO A 8 0.36 1.94 17.25
C PRO A 8 -0.78 2.93 16.98
N TYR A 9 -1.96 2.44 16.60
CA TYR A 9 -3.15 3.29 16.45
C TYR A 9 -3.90 3.40 17.77
N SER A 10 -4.11 4.62 18.24
CA SER A 10 -5.28 4.98 19.06
C SER A 10 -6.10 5.97 18.25
N ASN A 11 -7.37 5.68 17.96
CA ASN A 11 -8.41 6.68 17.78
C ASN A 11 -9.79 6.05 18.01
N ARG A 12 -10.65 6.79 18.71
CA ARG A 12 -12.06 6.46 18.94
C ARG A 12 -12.82 6.67 17.64
N GLU A 13 -13.26 5.57 17.02
CA GLU A 13 -14.19 5.59 15.87
C GLU A 13 -15.46 4.83 16.31
N THR A 14 -16.64 5.40 16.05
CA THR A 14 -17.92 4.70 16.24
C THR A 14 -18.25 3.94 14.97
N GLY A 15 -17.95 2.64 14.94
CA GLY A 15 -18.24 1.74 13.81
C GLY A 15 -17.55 0.39 13.97
N THR A 16 -17.96 -0.63 13.21
CA THR A 16 -17.26 -1.91 13.18
C THR A 16 -15.97 -1.73 12.37
N ILE A 17 -14.85 -1.46 13.03
CA ILE A 17 -13.54 -1.39 12.36
C ILE A 17 -13.11 -2.81 12.00
N ILE A 18 -13.02 -3.12 10.70
CA ILE A 18 -12.26 -4.29 10.25
C ILE A 18 -10.78 -3.99 10.52
N HIS A 19 -10.22 -4.63 11.54
CA HIS A 19 -8.77 -4.58 11.78
C HIS A 19 -8.05 -5.30 10.63
N ILE A 20 -7.45 -4.53 9.73
CA ILE A 20 -6.59 -5.08 8.68
C ILE A 20 -5.18 -5.16 9.22
N ASN A 21 -4.80 -6.35 9.68
CA ASN A 21 -3.45 -6.59 10.14
C ASN A 21 -2.50 -6.78 8.94
N ARG A 22 -1.51 -5.89 8.79
CA ARG A 22 -0.56 -5.89 7.66
C ARG A 22 0.57 -6.94 7.74
N ILE A 23 0.46 -7.88 8.67
CA ILE A 23 1.25 -9.11 8.71
C ILE A 23 1.13 -9.88 7.36
N GLY A 24 0.06 -9.66 6.60
CA GLY A 24 -0.17 -10.26 5.27
C GLY A 24 0.34 -9.47 4.06
N SER A 25 1.16 -8.42 4.22
CA SER A 25 1.66 -7.66 3.08
C SER A 25 2.47 -8.52 2.10
N ILE A 26 2.29 -8.26 0.79
CA ILE A 26 3.05 -8.91 -0.28
C ILE A 26 4.55 -8.63 -0.21
N PHE A 27 4.97 -7.61 0.55
CA PHE A 27 6.37 -7.22 0.77
C PHE A 27 6.91 -7.69 2.13
N GLY A 28 6.13 -8.42 2.92
CA GLY A 28 6.46 -8.85 4.29
C GLY A 28 5.86 -7.96 5.37
N SER A 29 5.77 -8.50 6.59
CA SER A 29 5.17 -7.82 7.75
C SER A 29 5.74 -6.42 7.96
N GLY A 30 4.87 -5.41 7.97
CA GLY A 30 5.26 -4.02 8.21
C GLY A 30 5.84 -3.27 7.00
N TRP A 31 5.86 -3.88 5.81
CA TRP A 31 6.30 -3.24 4.56
C TRP A 31 5.14 -3.05 3.59
N ALA A 32 5.06 -1.92 2.90
CA ALA A 32 4.14 -1.76 1.79
C ALA A 32 4.55 -0.60 0.86
N LEU A 33 3.87 -0.48 -0.29
CA LEU A 33 4.10 0.58 -1.27
C LEU A 33 3.25 1.79 -0.91
N LYS A 34 3.86 2.87 -0.44
CA LYS A 34 3.18 4.14 -0.20
C LYS A 34 2.34 4.56 -1.42
N ASP A 35 1.16 5.14 -1.17
CA ASP A 35 0.19 5.60 -2.16
C ASP A 35 -0.52 4.46 -2.95
N TRP A 36 -0.23 3.18 -2.65
CA TRP A 36 -0.97 2.04 -3.19
C TRP A 36 -2.23 1.80 -2.36
N GLN A 37 -3.35 2.33 -2.82
CA GLN A 37 -4.62 2.33 -2.08
C GLN A 37 -5.56 1.18 -2.47
N GLU A 38 -6.31 0.69 -1.49
CA GLU A 38 -7.40 -0.27 -1.66
C GLU A 38 -8.64 0.20 -0.91
N ILE A 39 -9.82 -0.09 -1.47
CA ILE A 39 -11.12 0.21 -0.87
C ILE A 39 -11.74 -1.08 -0.35
N ILE A 40 -12.27 -1.02 0.86
CA ILE A 40 -13.03 -2.10 1.48
C ILE A 40 -14.42 -1.56 1.80
N GLU A 41 -15.44 -2.21 1.25
CA GLU A 41 -16.84 -1.88 1.51
C GLU A 41 -17.29 -2.56 2.80
N ASN A 42 -17.88 -1.79 3.71
CA ASN A 42 -18.44 -2.30 4.94
C ASN A 42 -19.95 -2.62 4.78
N PRO A 43 -20.51 -3.54 5.58
CA PRO A 43 -21.93 -3.90 5.51
C PRO A 43 -22.91 -2.75 5.79
N ASP A 44 -22.47 -1.71 6.52
CA ASP A 44 -23.24 -0.49 6.79
C ASP A 44 -23.21 0.51 5.62
N GLY A 45 -22.52 0.18 4.54
CA GLY A 45 -22.37 1.00 3.35
C GLY A 45 -21.21 1.99 3.41
N SER A 46 -20.55 2.17 4.56
CA SER A 46 -19.30 2.93 4.66
C SER A 46 -18.18 2.24 3.88
N VAL A 47 -17.13 2.99 3.56
CA VAL A 47 -15.96 2.44 2.89
C VAL A 47 -14.69 2.82 3.66
N LEU A 48 -13.86 1.81 3.91
CA LEU A 48 -12.53 1.96 4.45
C LEU A 48 -11.54 2.08 3.29
N LEU A 49 -10.83 3.18 3.22
CA LEU A 49 -9.69 3.37 2.34
C LEU A 49 -8.41 3.03 3.11
N LEU A 50 -7.68 2.03 2.63
CA LEU A 50 -6.39 1.64 3.17
C LEU A 50 -5.28 2.11 2.24
N ASP A 51 -4.38 2.95 2.73
CA ASP A 51 -3.16 3.34 2.02
C ASP A 51 -2.02 2.39 2.35
N GLY A 52 -1.17 2.11 1.37
CA GLY A 52 0.10 1.40 1.45
C GLY A 52 1.09 1.86 2.52
N ASP A 53 0.93 3.00 3.18
CA ASP A 53 1.71 3.35 4.38
C ASP A 53 1.06 2.92 5.72
N GLY A 54 -0.11 2.29 5.65
CA GLY A 54 -0.89 1.82 6.78
C GLY A 54 -2.01 2.77 7.18
N THR A 55 -2.05 3.98 6.63
CA THR A 55 -3.10 4.96 6.88
C THR A 55 -4.47 4.39 6.52
N GLN A 56 -5.45 4.66 7.38
CA GLN A 56 -6.83 4.22 7.22
C GLN A 56 -7.75 5.44 7.29
N LEU A 57 -8.64 5.56 6.31
CA LEU A 57 -9.67 6.60 6.27
C LEU A 57 -11.04 5.94 6.08
N ILE A 58 -11.99 6.26 6.95
CA ILE A 58 -13.37 5.78 6.82
C ILE A 58 -14.21 6.88 6.19
N PHE A 59 -14.91 6.55 5.12
CA PHE A 59 -15.86 7.43 4.44
C PHE A 59 -17.28 6.92 4.68
N GLU A 60 -18.15 7.81 5.17
CA GLU A 60 -19.54 7.47 5.47
C GLU A 60 -20.40 7.45 4.20
N PRO A 61 -21.40 6.55 4.13
CA PRO A 61 -22.24 6.44 2.94
C PRO A 61 -23.03 7.74 2.68
N PRO A 62 -23.25 8.10 1.41
CA PRO A 62 -24.12 9.21 1.08
C PRO A 62 -25.58 8.88 1.42
N ALA A 63 -26.36 9.91 1.78
CA ALA A 63 -27.82 9.76 1.99
C ALA A 63 -28.58 9.35 0.70
N THR A 64 -27.99 9.55 -0.47
CA THR A 64 -28.57 9.16 -1.77
C THR A 64 -27.51 8.44 -2.58
N ALA A 65 -27.84 7.24 -3.06
CA ALA A 65 -26.94 6.44 -3.89
C ALA A 65 -26.52 7.22 -5.15
N GLY A 66 -25.23 7.15 -5.49
CA GLY A 66 -24.64 7.91 -6.61
C GLY A 66 -24.15 9.31 -6.24
N ASN A 67 -24.44 9.82 -5.03
CA ASN A 67 -23.77 11.00 -4.51
C ASN A 67 -22.37 10.63 -3.95
N PRO A 68 -21.46 11.60 -3.80
CA PRO A 68 -20.19 11.37 -3.14
C PRO A 68 -20.34 10.94 -1.69
N TYR A 69 -19.45 10.07 -1.23
CA TYR A 69 -19.31 9.70 0.17
C TYR A 69 -18.91 10.91 1.02
N ILE A 70 -19.29 10.87 2.30
CA ILE A 70 -18.92 11.89 3.27
C ILE A 70 -17.49 11.60 3.73
N SER A 71 -16.60 12.58 3.55
CA SER A 71 -15.19 12.43 3.90
C SER A 71 -14.96 12.60 5.42
N PRO A 72 -14.00 11.87 6.01
CA PRO A 72 -13.67 12.02 7.41
C PRO A 72 -13.06 13.40 7.70
N SER A 73 -13.05 13.79 8.97
CA SER A 73 -12.47 15.08 9.38
C SER A 73 -11.01 15.21 8.94
N GLY A 74 -10.64 16.36 8.39
CA GLY A 74 -9.29 16.63 7.88
C GLY A 74 -9.03 16.11 6.47
N ASP A 75 -9.89 15.23 5.92
CA ASP A 75 -9.86 14.86 4.51
C ASP A 75 -10.77 15.76 3.69
N PHE A 76 -10.22 16.34 2.63
CA PHE A 76 -10.95 17.24 1.73
C PHE A 76 -11.08 16.69 0.31
N SER A 77 -10.86 15.39 0.14
CA SER A 77 -11.09 14.73 -1.13
C SER A 77 -12.57 14.45 -1.34
N ILE A 78 -12.93 14.04 -2.54
CA ILE A 78 -14.29 13.61 -2.89
C ILE A 78 -14.17 12.17 -3.35
N LEU A 79 -14.74 11.23 -2.60
CA LEU A 79 -14.84 9.83 -3.01
C LEU A 79 -16.23 9.55 -3.59
N LEU A 80 -16.28 9.01 -4.80
CA LEU A 80 -17.51 8.71 -5.53
C LEU A 80 -17.49 7.26 -6.00
N LYS A 81 -18.58 6.52 -5.76
CA LYS A 81 -18.84 5.24 -6.42
C LYS A 81 -19.56 5.51 -7.74
N LEU A 82 -18.96 5.08 -8.83
CA LEU A 82 -19.48 5.23 -10.19
C LEU A 82 -20.56 4.17 -10.47
N SER A 83 -21.35 4.39 -11.53
CA SER A 83 -22.47 3.51 -11.90
C SER A 83 -22.04 2.10 -12.31
N ASP A 84 -20.80 1.93 -12.76
CA ASP A 84 -20.18 0.63 -13.06
C ASP A 84 -19.65 -0.10 -11.81
N GLY A 85 -19.87 0.48 -10.63
CA GLY A 85 -19.42 -0.03 -9.34
C GLY A 85 -17.96 0.25 -9.03
N THR A 86 -17.22 0.94 -9.90
CA THR A 86 -15.85 1.40 -9.59
C THR A 86 -15.87 2.64 -8.70
N TYR A 87 -14.70 3.04 -8.21
CA TYR A 87 -14.57 4.22 -7.36
C TYR A 87 -13.62 5.25 -7.99
N GLN A 88 -13.89 6.51 -7.72
CA GLN A 88 -13.02 7.63 -8.05
C GLN A 88 -12.87 8.54 -6.83
N ARG A 89 -11.62 8.86 -6.46
CA ARG A 89 -11.30 9.86 -5.44
C ARG A 89 -10.67 11.08 -6.11
N THR A 90 -11.23 12.26 -5.86
CA THR A 90 -10.77 13.53 -6.45
C THR A 90 -10.23 14.43 -5.35
N PHE A 91 -9.00 14.88 -5.47
CA PHE A 91 -8.33 15.72 -4.48
C PHE A 91 -8.52 17.21 -4.78
N LYS A 92 -8.28 18.07 -3.78
CA LYS A 92 -8.37 19.54 -3.91
C LYS A 92 -7.50 20.11 -5.03
N ASP A 93 -6.37 19.46 -5.30
CA ASP A 93 -5.40 19.85 -6.31
C ASP A 93 -5.74 19.32 -7.71
N ARG A 94 -6.92 18.68 -7.86
CA ARG A 94 -7.46 18.00 -9.03
C ARG A 94 -6.73 16.71 -9.42
N ALA A 95 -5.89 16.15 -8.55
CA ALA A 95 -5.46 14.77 -8.74
C ALA A 95 -6.68 13.83 -8.65
N ILE A 96 -6.70 12.80 -9.48
CA ILE A 96 -7.76 11.78 -9.54
C ILE A 96 -7.13 10.42 -9.31
N TYR A 97 -7.67 9.69 -8.34
CA TYR A 97 -7.33 8.30 -8.08
C TYR A 97 -8.53 7.46 -8.51
N SER A 98 -8.33 6.54 -9.45
CA SER A 98 -9.36 5.63 -9.94
C SER A 98 -9.09 4.23 -9.44
N PHE A 99 -10.15 3.50 -9.10
CA PHE A 99 -10.09 2.14 -8.59
C PHE A 99 -10.78 1.20 -9.57
N ASN A 100 -10.25 -0.01 -9.75
CA ASN A 100 -10.86 -1.02 -10.62
C ASN A 100 -12.08 -1.70 -9.94
N ALA A 101 -12.72 -2.62 -10.67
CA ALA A 101 -13.88 -3.37 -10.18
C ALA A 101 -13.57 -4.16 -8.89
N ASN A 102 -12.32 -4.60 -8.72
CA ASN A 102 -11.81 -5.29 -7.53
C ASN A 102 -11.39 -4.34 -6.40
N LYS A 103 -11.73 -3.04 -6.50
CA LYS A 103 -11.52 -2.01 -5.46
C LYS A 103 -10.04 -1.68 -5.19
N LYS A 104 -9.17 -2.02 -6.14
CA LYS A 104 -7.73 -1.69 -6.09
C LYS A 104 -7.44 -0.48 -6.95
N LEU A 105 -6.54 0.39 -6.49
CA LEU A 105 -6.06 1.53 -7.25
C LEU A 105 -5.58 1.09 -8.65
N SER A 106 -6.11 1.69 -9.71
CA SER A 106 -5.76 1.39 -11.09
C SER A 106 -5.05 2.55 -11.79
N ILE A 107 -5.42 3.79 -11.47
CA ILE A 107 -4.84 4.99 -12.08
C ILE A 107 -4.69 6.07 -11.01
N ILE A 108 -3.53 6.74 -11.02
CA ILE A 108 -3.37 8.08 -10.46
C ILE A 108 -3.17 9.02 -11.63
N GLN A 109 -3.99 10.05 -11.71
CA GLN A 109 -3.90 11.10 -12.73
C GLN A 109 -3.67 12.45 -12.04
N ASP A 110 -2.62 13.17 -12.44
CA ASP A 110 -2.40 14.54 -11.98
C ASP A 110 -3.34 15.54 -12.69
N ARG A 111 -3.33 16.80 -12.24
CA ARG A 111 -4.15 17.87 -12.83
C ARG A 111 -3.85 18.17 -14.30
N ASN A 112 -2.69 17.75 -14.81
CA ASN A 112 -2.25 17.96 -16.19
C ASN A 112 -2.62 16.77 -17.09
N GLY A 113 -3.22 15.70 -16.54
CA GLY A 113 -3.55 14.50 -17.27
C GLY A 113 -2.43 13.46 -17.34
N ASN A 114 -1.31 13.67 -16.64
CA ASN A 114 -0.25 12.67 -16.55
C ASN A 114 -0.72 11.51 -15.68
N GLN A 115 -0.62 10.29 -16.21
CA GLN A 115 -1.17 9.09 -15.56
C GLN A 115 -0.08 8.12 -15.13
N THR A 116 -0.15 7.69 -13.88
CA THR A 116 0.52 6.46 -13.41
C THR A 116 -0.52 5.35 -13.35
N ARG A 117 -0.23 4.21 -13.99
CA ARG A 117 -1.14 3.07 -14.13
C ARG A 117 -0.65 1.87 -13.34
N TYR A 118 -1.58 1.17 -12.68
CA TYR A 118 -1.35 0.01 -11.85
C TYR A 118 -2.02 -1.21 -12.48
N ILE A 119 -1.22 -2.18 -12.91
CA ILE A 119 -1.67 -3.35 -13.66
C ILE A 119 -1.65 -4.57 -12.75
N TYR A 120 -2.73 -5.36 -12.78
CA TYR A 120 -2.91 -6.54 -11.95
C TYR A 120 -3.10 -7.78 -12.80
N ASN A 121 -2.67 -8.94 -12.29
CA ASN A 121 -3.02 -10.23 -12.87
C ASN A 121 -4.43 -10.69 -12.45
N THR A 122 -4.85 -11.85 -12.97
CA THR A 122 -6.16 -12.46 -12.68
C THR A 122 -6.32 -12.86 -11.21
N SER A 123 -5.22 -13.09 -10.49
CA SER A 123 -5.22 -13.33 -9.04
C SER A 123 -5.24 -12.03 -8.21
N GLY A 124 -5.36 -10.86 -8.86
CA GLY A 124 -5.42 -9.57 -8.21
C GLY A 124 -4.08 -9.07 -7.64
N GLN A 125 -2.95 -9.65 -8.06
CA GLN A 125 -1.60 -9.23 -7.66
C GLN A 125 -1.10 -8.12 -8.58
N LEU A 126 -0.49 -7.07 -8.03
CA LEU A 126 0.08 -5.95 -8.78
C LEU A 126 1.31 -6.42 -9.57
N THR A 127 1.22 -6.52 -10.88
CA THR A 127 2.32 -6.99 -11.73
C THR A 127 3.14 -5.85 -12.31
N GLN A 128 2.54 -4.67 -12.54
CA GLN A 128 3.25 -3.54 -13.12
C GLN A 128 2.76 -2.19 -12.59
N ILE A 129 3.70 -1.26 -12.47
CA ILE A 129 3.43 0.17 -12.39
C ILE A 129 4.02 0.81 -13.64
N ILE A 130 3.21 1.59 -14.35
CA ILE A 130 3.62 2.29 -15.56
C ILE A 130 3.49 3.78 -15.31
N ASP A 131 4.59 4.52 -15.41
CA ASP A 131 4.61 5.96 -15.16
C ASP A 131 4.04 6.77 -16.37
N PRO A 132 3.91 8.11 -16.24
CA PRO A 132 3.36 8.94 -17.32
C PRO A 132 4.18 8.96 -18.61
N VAL A 133 5.47 8.61 -18.55
CA VAL A 133 6.36 8.52 -19.72
C VAL A 133 6.51 7.08 -20.22
N ASN A 134 5.62 6.19 -19.79
CA ASN A 134 5.54 4.76 -20.14
C ASN A 134 6.72 3.91 -19.69
N LEU A 135 7.48 4.36 -18.69
CA LEU A 135 8.48 3.52 -18.04
C LEU A 135 7.80 2.51 -17.12
N VAL A 136 8.23 1.25 -17.20
CA VAL A 136 7.58 0.12 -16.53
C VAL A 136 8.43 -0.38 -15.36
N THR A 137 7.83 -0.42 -14.18
CA THR A 137 8.34 -1.19 -13.04
C THR A 137 7.51 -2.46 -12.91
N SER A 138 8.14 -3.63 -12.93
CA SER A 138 7.46 -4.92 -12.88
C SER A 138 7.75 -5.67 -11.59
N PHE A 139 6.77 -6.47 -11.14
CA PHE A 139 6.84 -7.26 -9.90
C PHE A 139 6.66 -8.74 -10.23
N THR A 140 7.50 -9.59 -9.65
CA THR A 140 7.35 -11.05 -9.73
C THR A 140 7.06 -11.63 -8.37
N TYR A 141 6.37 -12.76 -8.37
CA TYR A 141 5.82 -13.37 -7.16
C TYR A 141 6.26 -14.82 -7.00
N THR A 142 6.30 -15.27 -5.75
CA THR A 142 6.27 -16.69 -5.39
C THR A 142 5.16 -16.86 -4.35
N GLY A 143 4.12 -17.61 -4.71
CA GLY A 143 2.86 -17.59 -3.95
C GLY A 143 2.25 -16.19 -3.92
N SER A 144 1.99 -15.66 -2.72
CA SER A 144 1.42 -14.32 -2.51
C SER A 144 2.47 -13.22 -2.33
N ARG A 145 3.77 -13.54 -2.31
CA ARG A 145 4.86 -12.61 -1.96
C ARG A 145 5.62 -12.13 -3.17
N VAL A 146 5.97 -10.84 -3.21
CA VAL A 146 6.86 -10.26 -4.22
C VAL A 146 8.29 -10.73 -3.94
N THR A 147 8.93 -11.35 -4.91
CA THR A 147 10.32 -11.83 -4.80
C THR A 147 11.30 -11.02 -5.64
N SER A 148 10.83 -10.35 -6.70
CA SER A 148 11.67 -9.41 -7.45
C SER A 148 10.90 -8.21 -7.97
N ILE A 149 11.66 -7.13 -8.14
CA ILE A 149 11.19 -5.85 -8.67
C ILE A 149 12.19 -5.44 -9.75
N THR A 150 11.70 -5.34 -10.98
CA THR A 150 12.50 -4.95 -12.13
C THR A 150 12.15 -3.52 -12.50
N ASN A 151 13.13 -2.62 -12.44
CA ASN A 151 12.93 -1.23 -12.83
C ASN A 151 12.96 -1.07 -14.38
N PRO A 152 12.65 0.13 -14.90
CA PRO A 152 12.59 0.37 -16.35
C PRO A 152 13.92 0.14 -17.09
N ASN A 153 15.06 0.15 -16.38
CA ASN A 153 16.38 -0.11 -16.92
C ASN A 153 16.78 -1.59 -16.82
N ASN A 154 15.82 -2.50 -16.60
CA ASN A 154 16.02 -3.94 -16.39
C ASN A 154 16.92 -4.28 -15.19
N ARG A 155 17.09 -3.35 -14.24
CA ARG A 155 17.83 -3.61 -13.01
C ARG A 155 16.90 -4.25 -11.99
N VAL A 156 17.32 -5.38 -11.43
CA VAL A 156 16.49 -6.22 -10.55
C VAL A 156 16.87 -6.01 -9.08
N THR A 157 15.88 -5.71 -8.26
CA THR A 157 15.96 -5.78 -6.80
C THR A 157 15.26 -7.05 -6.33
N THR A 158 15.90 -7.84 -5.46
CA THR A 158 15.31 -9.09 -4.95
C THR A 158 14.99 -8.99 -3.47
N LEU A 159 13.89 -9.64 -3.07
CA LEU A 159 13.37 -9.65 -1.72
C LEU A 159 13.44 -11.09 -1.18
N THR A 160 14.05 -11.29 -0.02
CA THR A 160 14.17 -12.60 0.64
C THR A 160 13.41 -12.60 1.97
N TYR A 161 12.67 -13.68 2.22
CA TYR A 161 11.84 -13.83 3.41
C TYR A 161 12.29 -15.01 4.27
N ASN A 162 12.06 -14.93 5.58
CA ASN A 162 12.19 -16.09 6.47
C ASN A 162 10.90 -16.96 6.41
N PRO A 163 10.89 -18.17 7.01
CA PRO A 163 9.69 -19.02 7.04
C PRO A 163 8.50 -18.41 7.80
N ALA A 164 8.75 -17.49 8.73
CA ALA A 164 7.71 -16.77 9.47
C ALA A 164 7.05 -15.66 8.62
N GLY A 165 7.65 -15.32 7.47
CA GLY A 165 7.11 -14.34 6.54
C GLY A 165 7.68 -12.93 6.67
N ASP A 166 8.76 -12.73 7.43
CA ASP A 166 9.42 -11.44 7.54
C ASP A 166 10.38 -11.20 6.38
N LEU A 167 10.44 -9.96 5.88
CA LEU A 167 11.41 -9.55 4.88
C LEU A 167 12.78 -9.39 5.53
N ILE A 168 13.66 -10.37 5.35
CA ILE A 168 14.97 -10.40 5.99
C ILE A 168 16.09 -9.81 5.14
N ARG A 169 15.87 -9.63 3.83
CA ARG A 169 16.89 -9.05 2.93
C ARG A 169 16.29 -8.39 1.70
N ILE A 170 16.82 -7.22 1.38
CA ILE A 170 16.70 -6.56 0.08
C ILE A 170 18.08 -6.55 -0.57
N ALA A 171 18.22 -7.15 -1.75
CA ALA A 171 19.43 -7.08 -2.55
C ALA A 171 19.21 -6.20 -3.78
N HIS A 172 20.03 -5.17 -3.92
CA HIS A 172 20.00 -4.20 -5.01
C HIS A 172 20.76 -4.72 -6.24
N PRO A 173 20.50 -4.13 -7.42
CA PRO A 173 21.11 -4.59 -8.66
C PRO A 173 22.62 -4.35 -8.75
N ASP A 174 23.20 -3.52 -7.88
CA ASP A 174 24.63 -3.27 -7.73
C ASP A 174 25.29 -4.15 -6.66
N THR A 175 24.62 -5.24 -6.24
CA THR A 175 25.03 -6.17 -5.18
C THR A 175 25.02 -5.60 -3.76
N ALA A 176 24.74 -4.31 -3.58
CA ALA A 176 24.48 -3.74 -2.26
C ALA A 176 23.25 -4.42 -1.66
N GLN A 177 23.28 -4.73 -0.36
CA GLN A 177 22.17 -5.38 0.30
C GLN A 177 21.89 -4.75 1.66
N ILE A 178 20.64 -4.83 2.08
CA ILE A 178 20.19 -4.43 3.41
C ILE A 178 19.57 -5.67 4.04
N ASN A 179 20.01 -6.00 5.25
CA ASN A 179 19.47 -7.12 6.02
C ASN A 179 18.62 -6.59 7.19
N PHE A 180 17.60 -7.35 7.56
CA PHE A 180 16.67 -7.00 8.63
C PHE A 180 16.53 -8.14 9.63
N GLU A 181 16.41 -7.77 10.89
CA GLU A 181 16.18 -8.67 12.01
C GLU A 181 14.82 -8.36 12.64
N TYR A 182 14.13 -9.39 13.15
CA TYR A 182 12.81 -9.27 13.75
C TYR A 182 12.73 -10.07 15.04
N ASP A 183 11.83 -9.67 15.94
CA ASP A 183 11.42 -10.47 17.08
C ASP A 183 10.31 -11.47 16.71
N SER A 184 9.86 -12.27 17.68
CA SER A 184 8.79 -13.26 17.49
C SER A 184 7.41 -12.66 17.19
N ASN A 185 7.25 -11.34 17.38
CA ASN A 185 6.01 -10.61 17.10
C ASN A 185 6.05 -9.92 15.73
N HIS A 186 7.05 -10.23 14.89
CA HIS A 186 7.28 -9.60 13.59
C HIS A 186 7.61 -8.10 13.67
N CYS A 187 8.14 -7.62 14.80
CA CYS A 187 8.64 -6.25 14.95
C CYS A 187 10.12 -6.19 14.57
N MET A 188 10.52 -5.21 13.74
CA MET A 188 11.89 -5.10 13.23
C MET A 188 12.89 -4.64 14.31
N THR A 189 13.77 -5.51 14.79
CA THR A 189 14.70 -5.14 15.87
C THR A 189 15.97 -4.45 15.36
N ALA A 190 16.38 -4.71 14.11
CA ALA A 190 17.53 -4.06 13.51
C ALA A 190 17.52 -4.08 11.97
N SER A 191 18.33 -3.19 11.40
CA SER A 191 18.72 -3.21 10.00
C SER A 191 20.24 -3.05 9.87
N THR A 192 20.83 -3.73 8.89
CA THR A 192 22.26 -3.62 8.57
C THR A 192 22.42 -3.26 7.10
N ASP A 193 23.09 -2.15 6.82
CA ASP A 193 23.34 -1.68 5.46
C ASP A 193 24.48 -2.44 4.76
N ALA A 194 24.70 -2.14 3.48
CA ALA A 194 25.72 -2.79 2.66
C ALA A 194 27.17 -2.52 3.12
N ARG A 195 27.38 -1.51 3.98
CA ARG A 195 28.67 -1.16 4.57
C ARG A 195 28.89 -1.81 5.94
N GLY A 196 27.91 -2.60 6.41
CA GLY A 196 27.94 -3.25 7.72
C GLY A 196 27.50 -2.33 8.86
N ASN A 197 27.00 -1.12 8.58
CA ASN A 197 26.47 -0.27 9.63
C ASN A 197 25.13 -0.83 10.09
N ARG A 198 25.04 -1.13 11.38
CA ARG A 198 23.84 -1.67 12.01
C ARG A 198 23.10 -0.59 12.79
N GLY A 199 21.84 -0.36 12.45
CA GLY A 199 20.91 0.46 13.22
C GLY A 199 19.89 -0.42 13.94
N THR A 200 19.65 -0.16 15.23
CA THR A 200 18.60 -0.84 16.01
C THR A 200 17.35 0.02 16.07
N ALA A 201 16.18 -0.61 15.94
CA ALA A 201 14.91 0.02 16.26
C ALA A 201 14.38 -0.59 17.56
N THR A 202 14.18 0.24 18.59
CA THR A 202 13.49 -0.16 19.82
C THR A 202 12.01 0.19 19.69
N TYR A 203 11.16 -0.82 19.59
CA TYR A 203 9.71 -0.65 19.62
C TYR A 203 9.23 -0.66 21.07
N ASN A 204 8.94 0.53 21.59
CA ASN A 204 8.29 0.64 22.89
C ASN A 204 6.79 0.55 22.68
N PHE A 205 6.18 -0.55 23.11
CA PHE A 205 4.73 -0.69 23.23
C PHE A 205 4.26 0.34 24.26
N ALA A 206 3.64 1.44 23.83
CA ALA A 206 2.87 2.26 24.75
C ALA A 206 1.60 1.46 25.06
N GLY A 207 1.53 0.96 26.30
CA GLY A 207 0.49 0.05 26.79
C GLY A 207 -0.88 0.66 26.96
#